data_AF-A0A1N7HKJ9-F1
#
_entry.id   AF-A0A1N7HKJ9-F1
#
_cell.length_a   1.000
_cell.length_b   1.000
_cell.length_c   1.000
_cell.angle_alpha   90.00
_cell.angle_beta   90.00
_cell.angle_gamma   90.00
#
_symmetry.space_group_name_H-M   'P 1'
#
loop_
_entity.id
_entity.type
_entity.pdbx_description
1 polymer ?
#
loop_
_entity_poly.entity_id
_entity_poly.type
_entity_poly.pdbx_seq_one_letter_code
_entity_poly.pdbx_strand_id
1 'polypeptide(L)'
;MRAVSFTRVDDMRARAEAIEDFAAALRELRKSVGNPPFREMSGRSGAISHTTLHEATKGNRLPSWETTVEFVKACGADPAAYRERWEGANLAVRSASAGAPPNRAGTSAARPLHGLEASAADVAEGRTAHSATGSHAARPAGETPATLTTPPPLPDEIAGDAQPVPSAPGGRRRFRPSRPAAAALAAGAVGVATVVLIAVAVDRGSGTGGHGVNPSESPSKTGLSAADCPVHPTSPPWSPPAHDGDSAKFIGDITLPDCTRVGPRQTVTKVWRLKNAGTVPWKGYSLHRLDLPQQPDQCQTVSDVPIKDTQPGEMVDIRTDITTPKTPGLCYVRFKMMEGSGRVAFPGGRPLNFQVIVD
;
A
#
# COMPACT_ATOMS: atom_id res chain seq x y z
N MET A 1 2.87 -36.30 29.79
CA MET A 1 2.92 -34.82 29.70
C MET A 1 4.32 -34.20 29.86
N ARG A 2 5.31 -34.87 30.46
CA ARG A 2 6.67 -34.31 30.64
C ARG A 2 7.50 -34.11 29.36
N ALA A 3 7.36 -34.97 28.33
CA ALA A 3 8.19 -34.92 27.13
C ALA A 3 7.92 -33.72 26.19
N VAL A 4 6.65 -33.31 26.03
CA VAL A 4 6.25 -32.19 25.15
C VAL A 4 6.69 -30.82 25.68
N SER A 5 6.86 -30.70 27.00
CA SER A 5 7.32 -29.45 27.63
C SER A 5 8.84 -29.27 27.50
N PHE A 6 9.60 -30.36 27.45
CA PHE A 6 11.05 -30.34 27.28
C PHE A 6 11.42 -29.94 25.84
N THR A 7 10.81 -30.58 24.83
CA THR A 7 11.06 -30.26 23.41
C THR A 7 10.72 -28.82 23.05
N ARG A 8 9.65 -28.25 23.63
CA ARG A 8 9.27 -26.85 23.38
C ARG A 8 10.30 -25.85 23.94
N VAL A 9 10.87 -26.15 25.10
CA VAL A 9 11.89 -25.28 25.73
C VAL A 9 13.20 -25.35 24.95
N ASP A 10 13.57 -26.54 24.46
CA ASP A 10 14.72 -26.72 23.59
C ASP A 10 14.55 -26.02 22.24
N ASP A 11 13.36 -26.08 21.62
CA ASP A 11 13.03 -25.34 20.39
C ASP A 11 13.11 -23.82 20.57
N MET A 12 12.66 -23.30 21.72
CA MET A 12 12.78 -21.87 22.04
C MET A 12 14.22 -21.43 22.26
N ARG A 13 15.05 -22.27 22.90
CA ARG A 13 16.48 -22.01 23.09
C ARG A 13 17.22 -22.01 21.76
N ALA A 14 17.01 -23.04 20.94
CA ALA A 14 17.60 -23.15 19.61
C ALA A 14 17.22 -21.95 18.70
N ARG A 15 15.98 -21.46 18.81
CA ARG A 15 15.55 -20.23 18.13
C ARG A 15 16.32 -18.99 18.62
N ALA A 16 16.46 -18.82 19.93
CA ALA A 16 17.15 -17.67 20.49
C ALA A 16 18.65 -17.66 20.11
N GLU A 17 19.30 -18.83 20.18
CA GLU A 17 20.68 -19.03 19.76
C GLU A 17 20.87 -18.69 18.28
N ALA A 18 20.01 -19.20 17.39
CA ALA A 18 20.10 -18.92 15.96
C ALA A 18 19.92 -17.43 15.61
N ILE A 19 19.07 -16.70 16.35
CA ILE A 19 18.90 -15.25 16.17
C ILE A 19 20.14 -14.50 16.64
N GLU A 20 20.66 -14.85 17.81
CA GLU A 20 21.83 -14.21 18.41
C GLU A 20 23.09 -14.45 17.57
N ASP A 21 23.30 -15.68 17.10
CA ASP A 21 24.42 -16.05 16.23
C ASP A 21 24.42 -15.24 14.93
N PHE A 22 23.23 -15.05 14.33
CA PHE A 22 23.10 -14.22 13.14
C PHE A 22 23.36 -12.74 13.41
N ALA A 23 22.84 -12.21 14.53
CA ALA A 23 23.12 -10.83 14.93
C ALA A 23 24.60 -10.60 15.25
N ALA A 24 25.27 -11.58 15.87
CA ALA A 24 26.71 -11.56 16.12
C ALA A 24 27.50 -11.54 14.80
N ALA A 25 27.08 -12.31 13.78
CA ALA A 25 27.67 -12.26 12.45
C ALA A 25 27.62 -10.85 11.81
N LEU A 26 26.50 -10.15 11.94
CA LEU A 26 26.36 -8.78 11.45
C LEU A 26 27.23 -7.80 12.23
N ARG A 27 27.33 -7.97 13.55
CA ARG A 27 28.24 -7.17 14.39
C ARG A 27 29.70 -7.39 13.99
N GLU A 28 30.10 -8.63 13.73
CA GLU A 28 31.46 -8.96 13.32
C GLU A 28 31.79 -8.39 11.94
N LEU A 29 30.87 -8.48 10.98
CA LEU A 29 31.02 -7.80 9.68
C LEU A 29 31.19 -6.30 9.85
N ARG A 30 30.36 -5.65 10.65
CA ARG A 30 30.46 -4.21 10.88
C ARG A 30 31.79 -3.85 11.52
N LYS A 31 32.27 -4.67 12.47
CA LYS A 31 33.58 -4.50 13.11
C LYS A 31 34.74 -4.66 12.13
N SER A 32 34.70 -5.64 11.23
CA SER A 32 35.78 -5.91 10.28
C SER A 32 36.01 -4.78 9.26
N VAL A 33 35.00 -3.95 9.03
CA VAL A 33 35.06 -2.80 8.12
C VAL A 33 35.24 -1.45 8.84
N GLY A 34 35.71 -1.48 10.09
CA GLY A 34 36.03 -0.27 10.87
C GLY A 34 34.87 0.27 11.73
N ASN A 35 33.83 -0.53 11.95
CA ASN A 35 32.67 -0.21 12.78
C ASN A 35 31.96 1.10 12.42
N PRO A 36 31.60 1.33 11.14
CA PRO A 36 30.97 2.58 10.71
C PRO A 36 29.69 2.86 11.50
N PRO A 37 29.39 4.11 11.87
CA PRO A 37 28.16 4.46 12.57
C PRO A 37 26.94 4.13 11.72
N PHE A 38 25.85 3.66 12.36
CA PHE A 38 24.64 3.26 11.63
C PHE A 38 24.03 4.36 10.77
N ARG A 39 24.21 5.63 11.16
CA ARG A 39 23.79 6.80 10.37
C ARG A 39 24.52 6.87 9.03
N GLU A 40 25.82 6.59 9.02
CA GLU A 40 26.61 6.54 7.79
C GLU A 40 26.21 5.35 6.93
N MET A 41 26.06 4.17 7.53
CA MET A 41 25.60 2.97 6.82
C MET A 41 24.22 3.17 6.19
N SER A 42 23.30 3.86 6.88
CA SER A 42 21.99 4.24 6.37
C SER A 42 22.09 5.18 5.16
N GLY A 43 23.00 6.16 5.22
CA GLY A 43 23.29 7.03 4.09
C GLY A 43 23.85 6.28 2.88
N ARG A 44 24.70 5.27 3.09
CA ARG A 44 25.27 4.42 2.04
C ARG A 44 24.24 3.49 1.39
N SER A 45 23.34 2.91 2.18
CA SER A 45 22.26 2.04 1.68
C SER A 45 21.18 2.85 0.95
N GLY A 46 20.77 3.99 1.50
CA GLY A 46 19.65 4.79 0.97
C GLY A 46 18.26 4.12 1.03
N ALA A 47 18.21 2.83 1.40
CA ALA A 47 16.99 2.03 1.47
C ALA A 47 16.55 1.75 2.91
N ILE A 48 17.47 1.80 3.89
CA ILE A 48 17.20 1.42 5.29
C ILE A 48 17.70 2.48 6.28
N SER A 49 16.91 2.73 7.32
CA SER A 49 17.23 3.70 8.38
C SER A 49 18.32 3.20 9.33
N HIS A 50 19.03 4.14 9.97
CA HIS A 50 20.04 3.84 10.98
C HIS A 50 19.48 3.04 12.17
N THR A 51 18.22 3.29 12.55
CA THR A 51 17.53 2.55 13.62
C THR A 51 17.30 1.10 13.23
N THR A 52 16.87 0.83 12.00
CA THR A 52 16.69 -0.55 11.51
C THR A 52 18.01 -1.32 11.44
N LEU A 53 19.10 -0.66 11.01
CA LEU A 53 20.43 -1.26 11.01
C LEU A 53 20.92 -1.56 12.43
N HIS A 54 20.62 -0.68 13.39
CA HIS A 54 20.91 -0.91 14.81
C HIS A 54 20.11 -2.10 15.36
N GLU A 55 18.80 -2.17 15.11
CA GLU A 55 17.94 -3.29 15.55
C GLU A 55 18.42 -4.64 14.99
N ALA A 56 18.87 -4.68 13.74
CA ALA A 56 19.40 -5.90 13.12
C ALA A 56 20.58 -6.52 13.88
N THR A 57 21.29 -5.73 14.71
CA THR A 57 22.45 -6.19 15.49
C THR A 57 22.13 -6.61 16.93
N LYS A 58 20.90 -6.38 17.41
CA LYS A 58 20.54 -6.59 18.83
C LYS A 58 20.32 -8.04 19.24
N GLY A 59 20.11 -8.96 18.30
CA GLY A 59 19.87 -10.38 18.63
C GLY A 59 18.51 -10.66 19.27
N ASN A 60 17.60 -9.68 19.32
CA ASN A 60 16.24 -9.86 19.81
C ASN A 60 15.28 -10.42 18.73
N ARG A 61 15.64 -10.29 17.45
CA ARG A 61 14.86 -10.71 16.29
C ARG A 61 15.76 -10.92 15.09
N LEU A 62 15.46 -11.94 14.29
CA LEU A 62 16.12 -12.12 12.99
C LEU A 62 15.73 -10.96 12.04
N PRO A 63 16.69 -10.20 11.47
CA PRO A 63 16.38 -9.19 10.46
C PRO A 63 15.84 -9.84 9.19
N SER A 64 15.11 -9.09 8.36
CA SER A 64 14.67 -9.60 7.05
C SER A 64 15.87 -9.83 6.12
N TRP A 65 15.67 -10.62 5.06
CA TRP A 65 16.70 -10.80 4.04
C TRP A 65 17.07 -9.46 3.37
N GLU A 66 16.10 -8.63 3.06
CA GLU A 66 16.32 -7.27 2.54
C GLU A 66 17.15 -6.40 3.49
N THR A 67 16.85 -6.45 4.80
CA THR A 67 17.65 -5.73 5.81
C THR A 67 19.08 -6.24 5.88
N THR A 68 19.25 -7.56 5.77
CA THR A 68 20.58 -8.19 5.72
C THR A 68 21.35 -7.73 4.49
N VAL A 69 20.72 -7.76 3.31
CA VAL A 69 21.33 -7.33 2.04
C VAL A 69 21.85 -5.89 2.15
N GLU A 70 21.02 -4.98 2.64
CA GLU A 70 21.37 -3.56 2.73
C GLU A 70 22.40 -3.29 3.83
N PHE A 71 22.35 -4.02 4.94
CA PHE A 71 23.39 -3.97 5.97
C PHE A 71 24.75 -4.41 5.41
N VAL A 72 24.76 -5.55 4.71
CA VAL A 72 25.98 -6.15 4.15
C VAL A 72 26.56 -5.27 3.03
N LYS A 73 25.71 -4.70 2.16
CA LYS A 73 26.12 -3.70 1.15
C LYS A 73 26.67 -2.42 1.78
N ALA A 74 26.08 -1.92 2.86
CA ALA A 74 26.57 -0.72 3.55
C ALA A 74 27.95 -0.94 4.20
N CYS A 75 28.27 -2.19 4.54
CA CYS A 75 29.60 -2.63 4.94
C CYS A 75 30.54 -2.91 3.75
N GLY A 76 30.05 -2.90 2.50
CA GLY A 76 30.86 -3.18 1.31
C GLY A 76 31.16 -4.67 1.07
N ALA A 77 30.39 -5.57 1.67
CA ALA A 77 30.50 -7.02 1.46
C ALA A 77 29.42 -7.55 0.50
N ASP A 78 29.61 -8.77 0.00
CA ASP A 78 28.64 -9.46 -0.85
C ASP A 78 27.50 -10.07 -0.02
N PRO A 79 26.23 -9.67 -0.26
CA PRO A 79 25.08 -10.28 0.39
C PRO A 79 24.97 -11.79 0.20
N ALA A 80 25.38 -12.35 -0.96
CA ALA A 80 25.22 -13.78 -1.23
C ALA A 80 25.95 -14.66 -0.20
N ALA A 81 27.09 -14.19 0.33
CA ALA A 81 27.87 -14.87 1.35
C ALA A 81 27.13 -15.07 2.69
N TYR A 82 26.05 -14.32 2.93
CA TYR A 82 25.26 -14.38 4.17
C TYR A 82 23.93 -15.13 4.00
N ARG A 83 23.59 -15.57 2.77
CA ARG A 83 22.27 -16.15 2.46
C ARG A 83 22.02 -17.45 3.21
N GLU A 84 22.96 -18.38 3.14
CA GLU A 84 22.85 -19.69 3.80
C GLU A 84 22.72 -19.55 5.32
N ARG A 85 23.56 -18.70 5.93
CA ARG A 85 23.51 -18.42 7.38
C ARG A 85 22.17 -17.80 7.79
N TRP A 86 21.65 -16.88 6.98
CA TRP A 86 20.33 -16.27 7.22
C TRP A 86 19.19 -17.29 7.07
N GLU A 87 19.26 -18.17 6.08
CA GLU A 87 18.27 -19.23 5.86
C GLU A 87 18.25 -20.25 7.00
N GLY A 88 19.42 -20.65 7.50
CA GLY A 88 19.53 -21.53 8.67
C GLY A 88 18.87 -20.92 9.91
N ALA A 89 19.13 -19.63 10.17
CA ALA A 89 18.49 -18.93 11.27
C ALA A 89 16.96 -18.76 11.07
N ASN A 90 16.52 -18.47 9.85
CA ASN A 90 15.11 -18.37 9.51
C ASN A 90 14.38 -19.72 9.64
N LEU A 91 15.04 -20.84 9.32
CA LEU A 91 14.51 -22.18 9.51
C LEU A 91 14.30 -22.48 11.01
N ALA A 92 15.28 -22.19 11.87
CA ALA A 92 15.15 -22.36 13.32
C ALA A 92 13.97 -21.54 13.90
N VAL A 93 13.80 -20.29 13.44
CA VAL A 93 12.67 -19.43 13.83
C VAL A 93 11.32 -20.00 13.40
N ARG A 94 11.25 -20.61 12.20
CA ARG A 94 10.03 -21.23 11.65
C ARG A 94 9.67 -22.55 12.33
N SER A 95 10.66 -23.42 12.57
CA SER A 95 10.44 -24.72 13.21
C SER A 95 9.87 -24.58 14.63
N ALA A 96 10.36 -23.62 15.41
CA ALA A 96 9.82 -23.33 16.75
C ALA A 96 8.37 -22.77 16.73
N SER A 97 7.95 -22.17 15.61
CA SER A 97 6.59 -21.65 15.44
C SER A 97 5.59 -22.74 15.04
N ALA A 98 6.04 -23.83 14.41
CA ALA A 98 5.21 -24.95 13.97
C ALA A 98 4.82 -25.93 15.11
N GLY A 99 5.54 -25.91 16.24
CA GLY A 99 5.24 -26.73 17.43
C GLY A 99 4.15 -26.17 18.37
N ALA A 100 3.53 -25.03 18.04
CA ALA A 100 2.45 -24.46 18.83
C ALA A 100 1.09 -25.02 18.39
N PRO A 101 0.28 -25.64 19.28
CA PRO A 101 -1.02 -26.15 18.89
C PRO A 101 -1.97 -25.00 18.51
N PRO A 102 -2.80 -25.18 17.47
CA PRO A 102 -3.83 -24.20 17.10
C PRO A 102 -4.88 -24.15 18.21
N ASN A 103 -5.18 -22.94 18.69
CA ASN A 103 -6.25 -22.71 19.66
C ASN A 103 -7.59 -23.09 19.00
N ARG A 104 -8.29 -24.06 19.59
CA ARG A 104 -9.51 -24.67 19.06
C ARG A 104 -10.70 -23.75 19.40
N ALA A 105 -11.25 -23.06 18.40
CA ALA A 105 -12.54 -22.38 18.52
C ALA A 105 -13.44 -22.75 17.32
N GLY A 106 -14.46 -23.57 17.60
CA GLY A 106 -15.75 -23.56 16.93
C GLY A 106 -15.82 -23.94 15.45
N THR A 107 -15.67 -25.21 15.13
CA THR A 107 -16.25 -25.77 13.90
C THR A 107 -17.77 -25.87 14.09
N SER A 108 -18.53 -24.81 13.73
CA SER A 108 -19.97 -24.93 13.55
C SER A 108 -20.22 -25.38 12.11
N ALA A 109 -20.57 -26.65 11.97
CA ALA A 109 -21.00 -27.26 10.72
C ALA A 109 -22.16 -26.47 10.10
N ALA A 110 -22.06 -26.22 8.80
CA ALA A 110 -23.14 -25.75 7.97
C ALA A 110 -24.31 -26.73 8.01
N ARG A 111 -25.53 -26.24 8.29
CA ARG A 111 -26.79 -26.93 7.98
C ARG A 111 -27.25 -26.50 6.58
N PRO A 112 -27.69 -27.42 5.70
CA PRO A 112 -28.40 -27.07 4.48
C PRO A 112 -29.86 -26.70 4.78
N LEU A 113 -30.38 -25.69 4.07
CA LEU A 113 -31.81 -25.38 3.98
C LEU A 113 -32.40 -26.09 2.76
N HIS A 114 -33.33 -27.04 2.97
CA HIS A 114 -34.68 -27.07 2.36
C HIS A 114 -35.39 -28.40 2.61
N GLY A 115 -36.67 -28.32 2.97
CA GLY A 115 -37.62 -29.43 2.95
C GLY A 115 -38.71 -29.27 4.01
N LEU A 116 -39.81 -28.59 3.66
CA LEU A 116 -41.06 -28.62 4.44
C LEU A 116 -41.73 -29.99 4.26
N GLU A 117 -42.25 -30.52 5.36
CA GLU A 117 -42.97 -31.79 5.50
C GLU A 117 -44.32 -31.82 4.77
N ALA A 118 -44.70 -33.01 4.31
CA ALA A 118 -46.09 -33.46 4.31
C ALA A 118 -46.15 -34.99 4.49
N SER A 119 -47.10 -35.45 5.31
CA SER A 119 -47.23 -36.81 5.84
C SER A 119 -48.43 -37.55 5.25
N ALA A 120 -48.31 -38.88 5.29
CA ALA A 120 -49.34 -39.94 5.42
C ALA A 120 -50.10 -40.49 4.19
N ALA A 121 -50.32 -41.81 4.29
CA ALA A 121 -51.00 -42.77 3.40
C ALA A 121 -52.48 -42.40 3.10
N ASP A 122 -53.18 -42.96 2.09
CA ASP A 122 -53.55 -44.37 1.91
C ASP A 122 -54.37 -44.58 0.60
N VAL A 123 -54.49 -45.85 0.16
CA VAL A 123 -55.59 -46.48 -0.64
C VAL A 123 -55.78 -46.24 -2.18
N ALA A 124 -55.46 -47.31 -2.91
CA ALA A 124 -56.20 -48.09 -3.94
C ALA A 124 -56.83 -47.53 -5.25
N GLU A 125 -56.69 -48.41 -6.25
CA GLU A 125 -57.59 -48.73 -7.38
C GLU A 125 -57.51 -47.92 -8.68
N GLY A 126 -57.31 -48.63 -9.81
CA GLY A 126 -58.06 -48.32 -11.04
C GLY A 126 -57.31 -48.11 -12.37
N ARG A 127 -57.06 -49.24 -13.07
CA ARG A 127 -57.41 -49.48 -14.49
C ARG A 127 -56.76 -48.67 -15.65
N THR A 128 -56.00 -49.44 -16.45
CA THR A 128 -56.12 -49.66 -17.92
C THR A 128 -55.97 -48.52 -18.94
N ALA A 129 -54.87 -48.66 -19.71
CA ALA A 129 -54.82 -48.93 -21.15
C ALA A 129 -54.95 -47.81 -22.23
N HIS A 130 -54.28 -48.14 -23.35
CA HIS A 130 -54.35 -47.60 -24.73
C HIS A 130 -53.30 -46.52 -25.07
N SER A 131 -52.18 -46.87 -25.73
CA SER A 131 -51.97 -47.28 -27.14
C SER A 131 -51.97 -46.12 -28.14
N ALA A 132 -50.81 -45.97 -28.82
CA ALA A 132 -50.59 -45.66 -30.24
C ALA A 132 -51.22 -44.36 -30.82
N THR A 133 -50.70 -43.63 -31.81
CA THR A 133 -50.00 -44.04 -33.04
C THR A 133 -49.59 -42.76 -33.80
N GLY A 134 -48.44 -42.80 -34.50
CA GLY A 134 -48.17 -42.14 -35.79
C GLY A 134 -48.10 -40.59 -35.82
N SER A 135 -47.39 -39.93 -36.73
CA SER A 135 -46.52 -40.37 -37.83
C SER A 135 -45.88 -39.13 -38.46
N HIS A 136 -44.83 -39.39 -39.26
CA HIS A 136 -44.26 -38.59 -40.36
C HIS A 136 -43.05 -37.67 -40.14
N ALA A 137 -41.92 -38.20 -40.66
CA ALA A 137 -40.76 -37.56 -41.27
C ALA A 137 -41.13 -36.45 -42.30
N ALA A 138 -40.26 -35.56 -42.80
CA ALA A 138 -38.86 -35.72 -43.16
C ALA A 138 -38.13 -34.36 -43.35
N ARG A 139 -36.80 -34.40 -43.20
CA ARG A 139 -35.76 -33.52 -43.79
C ARG A 139 -35.67 -33.77 -45.33
N PRO A 140 -34.95 -32.99 -46.19
CA PRO A 140 -33.55 -32.57 -45.98
C PRO A 140 -33.08 -31.27 -46.70
N ALA A 141 -31.75 -31.15 -46.77
CA ALA A 141 -30.84 -30.02 -47.05
C ALA A 141 -30.69 -29.56 -48.52
N GLY A 142 -29.97 -28.43 -48.69
CA GLY A 142 -29.27 -27.97 -49.92
C GLY A 142 -29.05 -26.45 -49.89
N GLU A 143 -27.87 -25.93 -49.51
CA GLU A 143 -26.71 -25.53 -50.35
C GLU A 143 -26.80 -24.12 -51.03
N THR A 144 -26.15 -23.12 -50.40
CA THR A 144 -25.15 -22.09 -50.86
C THR A 144 -25.32 -21.28 -52.19
N PRO A 145 -24.55 -20.19 -52.44
CA PRO A 145 -24.61 -18.79 -51.95
C PRO A 145 -24.81 -17.72 -53.07
N ALA A 146 -25.13 -16.45 -52.73
CA ALA A 146 -24.74 -15.29 -53.55
C ALA A 146 -24.82 -13.93 -52.81
N THR A 147 -23.71 -13.20 -52.96
CA THR A 147 -23.43 -11.76 -52.91
C THR A 147 -24.60 -10.80 -53.16
N LEU A 148 -24.68 -9.69 -52.41
CA LEU A 148 -24.63 -8.30 -52.91
C LEU A 148 -25.09 -7.24 -51.88
N THR A 149 -24.18 -6.28 -51.73
CA THR A 149 -24.24 -4.88 -51.29
C THR A 149 -25.58 -4.12 -51.51
N THR A 150 -25.99 -3.39 -50.47
CA THR A 150 -26.74 -2.09 -50.35
C THR A 150 -27.80 -1.65 -51.38
N PRO A 151 -28.87 -0.96 -50.89
CA PRO A 151 -29.48 0.15 -51.66
C PRO A 151 -29.70 1.49 -50.88
N PRO A 152 -30.02 2.60 -51.59
CA PRO A 152 -29.87 4.03 -51.22
C PRO A 152 -31.24 4.77 -51.14
N PRO A 153 -31.47 6.07 -51.47
CA PRO A 153 -30.65 7.31 -51.54
C PRO A 153 -31.25 8.56 -50.81
N LEU A 154 -30.49 9.66 -50.76
CA LEU A 154 -30.99 11.05 -50.61
C LEU A 154 -31.34 11.63 -52.00
N PRO A 155 -32.34 12.51 -52.15
CA PRO A 155 -32.62 13.19 -53.41
C PRO A 155 -31.87 14.52 -53.61
N ASP A 156 -31.27 14.60 -54.80
CA ASP A 156 -31.40 15.61 -55.87
C ASP A 156 -30.85 17.03 -55.65
N GLU A 157 -29.72 17.39 -56.30
CA GLU A 157 -29.54 17.83 -57.71
C GLU A 157 -29.81 19.36 -57.86
N ILE A 158 -29.06 20.19 -58.61
CA ILE A 158 -28.67 20.06 -60.02
C ILE A 158 -27.36 20.84 -60.32
N ALA A 159 -26.56 20.19 -61.20
CA ALA A 159 -25.52 20.58 -62.17
C ALA A 159 -25.36 22.06 -62.61
N GLY A 160 -24.24 22.52 -63.21
CA GLY A 160 -23.04 21.84 -63.70
C GLY A 160 -22.15 22.78 -64.56
N ASP A 161 -20.85 22.44 -64.57
CA ASP A 161 -19.74 22.64 -65.54
C ASP A 161 -19.65 23.82 -66.53
N ALA A 162 -18.47 24.49 -66.53
CA ALA A 162 -17.45 24.42 -67.61
C ALA A 162 -16.26 25.40 -67.39
N GLN A 163 -15.02 24.90 -67.58
CA GLN A 163 -13.69 25.58 -67.58
C GLN A 163 -13.43 26.46 -68.84
N PRO A 164 -12.32 27.25 -69.05
CA PRO A 164 -10.93 27.15 -68.52
C PRO A 164 -10.11 28.46 -68.22
N VAL A 165 -8.85 28.23 -67.79
CA VAL A 165 -7.69 29.09 -67.39
C VAL A 165 -7.35 30.30 -68.32
N PRO A 166 -6.59 31.34 -67.87
CA PRO A 166 -5.11 31.26 -67.92
C PRO A 166 -4.27 32.09 -66.88
N SER A 167 -3.02 31.65 -66.73
CA SER A 167 -1.76 32.41 -66.55
C SER A 167 -1.34 33.08 -65.23
N ALA A 168 -0.19 32.62 -64.73
CA ALA A 168 0.75 33.36 -63.88
C ALA A 168 1.54 34.43 -64.66
N PRO A 169 2.32 35.29 -63.97
CA PRO A 169 3.77 35.06 -63.97
C PRO A 169 4.45 35.29 -62.61
N GLY A 170 5.66 34.74 -62.50
CA GLY A 170 6.40 34.60 -61.25
C GLY A 170 7.34 35.76 -60.90
N GLY A 171 7.90 35.67 -59.69
CA GLY A 171 8.93 36.55 -59.16
C GLY A 171 9.69 35.89 -58.01
N ARG A 172 10.93 35.49 -58.28
CA ARG A 172 11.90 34.88 -57.35
C ARG A 172 12.27 35.81 -56.19
N ARG A 173 12.42 35.29 -54.96
CA ARG A 173 13.71 35.23 -54.21
C ARG A 173 13.58 34.70 -52.78
N ARG A 174 14.60 33.94 -52.36
CA ARG A 174 14.84 33.36 -51.03
C ARG A 174 15.66 34.32 -50.14
N PHE A 175 15.60 34.07 -48.81
CA PHE A 175 16.50 34.51 -47.71
C PHE A 175 16.49 36.02 -47.38
N ARG A 176 16.43 36.50 -46.13
CA ARG A 176 17.00 36.08 -44.83
C ARG A 176 16.24 36.82 -43.69
N PRO A 177 16.23 36.34 -42.43
CA PRO A 177 15.73 37.11 -41.29
C PRO A 177 16.81 38.03 -40.71
N SER A 178 16.44 39.24 -40.30
CA SER A 178 17.32 40.20 -39.63
C SER A 178 16.70 40.67 -38.32
N ARG A 179 17.31 40.26 -37.21
CA ARG A 179 17.31 41.02 -35.94
C ARG A 179 18.26 42.22 -36.08
N PRO A 180 17.96 43.34 -35.42
CA PRO A 180 18.93 43.98 -34.53
C PRO A 180 18.27 44.30 -33.17
N ALA A 181 18.88 43.97 -32.04
CA ALA A 181 19.98 44.65 -31.35
C ALA A 181 19.48 45.81 -30.45
N ALA A 182 20.04 45.80 -29.24
CA ALA A 182 19.65 46.58 -28.08
C ALA A 182 19.89 48.09 -28.23
N ALA A 183 19.08 48.87 -27.52
CA ALA A 183 19.44 50.21 -27.06
C ALA A 183 18.87 50.40 -25.65
N ALA A 184 19.76 50.62 -24.69
CA ALA A 184 19.45 51.08 -23.35
C ALA A 184 19.20 52.60 -23.39
N LEU A 185 18.15 53.07 -22.72
CA LEU A 185 18.07 54.43 -22.19
C LEU A 185 17.34 54.40 -20.85
N ALA A 186 18.04 54.93 -19.84
CA ALA A 186 17.54 55.18 -18.50
C ALA A 186 16.75 56.50 -18.46
N ALA A 187 15.66 56.53 -17.69
CA ALA A 187 15.16 57.73 -17.03
C ALA A 187 14.40 57.29 -15.77
N GLY A 188 14.80 57.83 -14.63
CA GLY A 188 14.38 57.38 -13.30
C GLY A 188 13.05 57.93 -12.81
N ALA A 189 12.59 57.37 -11.69
CA ALA A 189 11.72 58.01 -10.72
C ALA A 189 11.83 57.28 -9.36
N VAL A 190 12.22 58.04 -8.33
CA VAL A 190 11.67 58.08 -6.95
C VAL A 190 11.25 56.70 -6.36
N GLY A 191 11.88 56.12 -5.33
CA GLY A 191 12.32 56.72 -4.08
C GLY A 191 11.42 56.28 -2.93
N VAL A 192 11.68 55.10 -2.33
CA VAL A 192 11.42 54.78 -0.91
C VAL A 192 12.44 53.71 -0.50
N ALA A 193 13.53 54.11 0.15
CA ALA A 193 14.45 53.20 0.83
C ALA A 193 14.14 53.28 2.32
N THR A 194 13.54 52.22 2.87
CA THR A 194 13.34 52.06 4.31
C THR A 194 14.67 51.71 4.96
N VAL A 195 15.28 52.68 5.62
CA VAL A 195 16.42 52.47 6.52
C VAL A 195 15.88 51.86 7.82
N VAL A 196 16.13 50.58 8.05
CA VAL A 196 15.96 49.96 9.37
C VAL A 196 17.26 50.11 10.13
N LEU A 197 17.28 51.06 11.08
CA LEU A 197 18.36 51.22 12.05
C LEU A 197 18.33 50.05 13.03
N ILE A 198 19.37 49.21 12.98
CA ILE A 198 19.63 48.19 14.00
C ILE A 198 20.30 48.91 15.19
N ALA A 199 19.53 49.14 16.25
CA ALA A 199 20.08 49.58 17.53
C ALA A 199 20.70 48.38 18.26
N VAL A 200 22.04 48.31 18.26
CA VAL A 200 22.79 47.42 19.15
C VAL A 200 22.87 48.10 20.52
N ALA A 201 22.00 47.70 21.44
CA ALA A 201 22.14 48.04 22.85
C ALA A 201 23.12 47.05 23.49
N VAL A 202 24.34 47.52 23.76
CA VAL A 202 25.31 46.85 24.63
C VAL A 202 24.96 47.25 26.06
N ASP A 203 24.26 46.39 26.79
CA ASP A 203 24.09 46.57 28.23
C ASP A 203 25.23 45.85 28.97
N ARG A 204 26.15 46.65 29.52
CA ARG A 204 27.12 46.24 30.54
C ARG A 204 26.51 46.60 31.89
N GLY A 205 25.91 45.61 32.55
CA GLY A 205 25.43 45.73 33.92
C GLY A 205 25.97 44.59 34.79
N SER A 206 27.04 44.86 35.54
CA SER A 206 27.50 44.03 36.66
C SER A 206 26.72 44.38 37.93
N GLY A 207 26.07 43.39 38.55
CA GLY A 207 25.38 43.57 39.83
C GLY A 207 24.91 42.25 40.43
N THR A 208 25.32 42.01 41.66
CA THR A 208 25.24 40.79 42.47
C THR A 208 23.85 40.45 43.02
N GLY A 209 23.55 39.15 43.11
CA GLY A 209 22.82 38.53 44.23
C GLY A 209 21.30 38.43 44.11
N GLY A 210 20.77 37.21 44.16
CA GLY A 210 19.36 36.96 44.46
C GLY A 210 18.84 35.63 43.91
N HIS A 211 18.67 34.65 44.79
CA HIS A 211 17.94 33.40 44.50
C HIS A 211 16.49 33.73 44.10
N GLY A 212 16.06 33.27 42.92
CA GLY A 212 14.69 33.40 42.46
C GLY A 212 14.30 32.20 41.61
N VAL A 213 13.71 31.20 42.27
CA VAL A 213 12.91 30.14 41.63
C VAL A 213 11.61 30.79 41.16
N ASN A 214 11.27 30.75 39.86
CA ASN A 214 9.95 30.31 39.35
C ASN A 214 9.85 30.30 37.80
N PRO A 215 8.77 29.78 37.18
CA PRO A 215 8.85 28.60 36.32
C PRO A 215 8.24 28.88 34.92
N SER A 216 7.87 27.81 34.22
CA SER A 216 6.93 27.79 33.09
C SER A 216 7.55 27.99 31.71
N GLU A 217 8.41 27.05 31.30
CA GLU A 217 8.43 26.65 29.89
C GLU A 217 7.16 25.85 29.61
N SER A 218 6.25 26.49 28.87
CA SER A 218 5.12 25.84 28.22
C SER A 218 5.67 24.73 27.30
N PRO A 219 5.22 23.47 27.41
CA PRO A 219 5.69 22.44 26.51
C PRO A 219 5.10 22.74 25.13
N SER A 220 5.97 23.23 24.25
CA SER A 220 5.69 23.23 22.82
C SER A 220 5.27 21.82 22.43
N LYS A 221 4.08 21.69 21.82
CA LYS A 221 3.56 20.44 21.23
C LYS A 221 4.58 19.93 20.20
N THR A 222 5.54 19.14 20.64
CA THR A 222 6.23 18.18 19.80
C THR A 222 5.17 17.17 19.41
N GLY A 223 4.66 17.27 18.18
CA GLY A 223 3.71 16.28 17.65
C GLY A 223 4.32 14.89 17.85
N LEU A 224 3.57 14.00 18.51
CA LEU A 224 3.96 12.60 18.69
C LEU A 224 4.37 12.04 17.33
N SER A 225 5.55 11.42 17.27
CA SER A 225 6.01 10.76 16.06
C SER A 225 5.28 9.42 15.95
N ALA A 226 5.08 8.90 14.73
CA ALA A 226 4.56 7.55 14.53
C ALA A 226 5.36 6.46 15.27
N ALA A 227 6.61 6.77 15.68
CA ALA A 227 7.46 5.92 16.50
C ALA A 227 6.95 5.70 17.94
N ASP A 228 6.09 6.59 18.45
CA ASP A 228 5.53 6.50 19.81
C ASP A 228 4.26 5.65 19.86
N CYS A 229 3.87 5.05 18.72
CA CYS A 229 2.67 4.25 18.63
C CYS A 229 2.86 2.82 19.14
N PRO A 230 1.86 2.28 19.87
CA PRO A 230 1.99 1.00 20.54
C PRO A 230 2.10 -0.18 19.56
N VAL A 231 1.54 -0.07 18.35
CA VAL A 231 1.57 -1.14 17.36
C VAL A 231 2.55 -0.82 16.23
N HIS A 232 3.51 -1.72 16.04
CA HIS A 232 4.45 -1.69 14.92
C HIS A 232 4.04 -2.76 13.90
N PRO A 233 3.50 -2.40 12.72
CA PRO A 233 3.00 -3.38 11.77
C PRO A 233 4.15 -4.20 11.19
N THR A 234 4.10 -5.53 11.33
CA THR A 234 5.11 -6.44 10.79
C THR A 234 4.89 -6.74 9.30
N SER A 235 5.98 -6.92 8.55
CA SER A 235 5.90 -7.44 7.18
C SER A 235 5.52 -8.92 7.18
N PRO A 236 4.51 -9.33 6.38
CA PRO A 236 4.24 -10.75 6.15
C PRO A 236 5.41 -11.40 5.39
N PRO A 237 5.47 -12.74 5.33
CA PRO A 237 6.42 -13.43 4.47
C PRO A 237 6.26 -12.95 3.03
N TRP A 238 7.38 -12.93 2.28
CA TRP A 238 7.32 -12.61 0.85
C TRP A 238 6.39 -13.60 0.13
N SER A 239 5.60 -13.06 -0.77
CA SER A 239 4.70 -13.79 -1.65
C SER A 239 4.49 -12.94 -2.90
N PRO A 240 4.47 -13.55 -4.10
CA PRO A 240 4.31 -12.81 -5.34
C PRO A 240 2.97 -12.07 -5.38
N PRO A 241 2.88 -10.95 -6.12
CA PRO A 241 1.61 -10.26 -6.32
C PRO A 241 0.62 -11.11 -7.12
N ALA A 242 -0.64 -10.69 -7.14
CA ALA A 242 -1.71 -11.40 -7.86
C ALA A 242 -1.50 -11.41 -9.38
N HIS A 243 -0.98 -10.32 -9.95
CA HIS A 243 -0.55 -10.26 -11.34
C HIS A 243 0.93 -9.95 -11.45
N ASP A 244 1.58 -10.57 -12.44
CA ASP A 244 2.97 -10.27 -12.77
C ASP A 244 3.11 -8.80 -13.18
N GLY A 245 4.06 -8.10 -12.56
CA GLY A 245 4.31 -6.68 -12.80
C GLY A 245 3.52 -5.73 -11.90
N ASP A 246 2.62 -6.23 -11.03
CA ASP A 246 2.02 -5.41 -9.99
C ASP A 246 3.04 -5.00 -8.93
N SER A 247 3.06 -3.72 -8.60
CA SER A 247 3.86 -3.20 -7.48
C SER A 247 3.22 -1.94 -6.91
N ALA A 248 3.10 -1.89 -5.58
CA ALA A 248 2.59 -0.75 -4.84
C ALA A 248 3.67 -0.14 -3.95
N LYS A 249 3.79 1.19 -4.00
CA LYS A 249 4.64 1.94 -3.08
C LYS A 249 3.77 2.82 -2.18
N PHE A 250 3.88 2.64 -0.88
CA PHE A 250 3.28 3.55 0.10
C PHE A 250 4.06 4.87 0.12
N ILE A 251 3.35 5.99 -0.05
CA ILE A 251 3.95 7.32 -0.01
C ILE A 251 3.79 7.93 1.39
N GLY A 252 2.61 7.78 2.00
CA GLY A 252 2.39 8.25 3.36
C GLY A 252 0.93 8.37 3.76
N ASP A 253 0.75 8.61 5.04
CA ASP A 253 -0.51 9.07 5.64
C ASP A 253 -0.68 10.56 5.32
N ILE A 254 -1.70 10.89 4.53
CA ILE A 254 -2.01 12.28 4.17
C ILE A 254 -2.85 12.94 5.26
N THR A 255 -3.76 12.18 5.87
CA THR A 255 -4.48 12.59 7.07
C THR A 255 -4.29 11.55 8.17
N LEU A 256 -4.53 11.99 9.41
CA LEU A 256 -4.49 11.16 10.61
C LEU A 256 -3.19 10.33 10.70
N PRO A 257 -2.01 10.97 10.87
CA PRO A 257 -0.80 10.25 11.23
C PRO A 257 -1.04 9.33 12.43
N ASP A 258 -0.24 8.28 12.56
CA ASP A 258 -0.43 7.30 13.61
C ASP A 258 -0.48 7.94 15.00
N CYS A 259 -1.39 7.42 15.84
CA CYS A 259 -1.71 7.90 17.18
C CYS A 259 -2.29 9.32 17.27
N THR A 260 -2.87 9.82 16.18
CA THR A 260 -3.74 10.99 16.26
C THR A 260 -4.85 10.75 17.30
N ARG A 261 -5.05 11.72 18.20
CA ARG A 261 -6.12 11.70 19.19
C ARG A 261 -7.43 12.19 18.57
N VAL A 262 -8.51 11.45 18.77
CA VAL A 262 -9.84 11.73 18.23
C VAL A 262 -10.86 11.54 19.33
N GLY A 263 -11.86 12.42 19.44
CA GLY A 263 -12.93 12.28 20.43
C GLY A 263 -13.82 11.05 20.17
N PRO A 264 -14.66 10.66 21.13
CA PRO A 264 -15.53 9.51 21.00
C PRO A 264 -16.73 9.83 20.09
N ARG A 265 -17.19 8.84 19.32
CA ARG A 265 -18.30 8.97 18.34
C ARG A 265 -18.08 10.07 17.30
N GLN A 266 -16.83 10.37 16.96
CA GLN A 266 -16.48 11.29 15.90
C GLN A 266 -16.30 10.54 14.59
N THR A 267 -16.74 11.16 13.49
CA THR A 267 -16.42 10.68 12.14
C THR A 267 -15.32 11.56 11.56
N VAL A 268 -14.20 10.94 11.20
CA VAL A 268 -13.02 11.61 10.62
C VAL A 268 -12.55 10.87 9.37
N THR A 269 -12.06 11.60 8.38
CA THR A 269 -11.59 10.99 7.11
C THR A 269 -10.12 10.65 7.18
N LYS A 270 -9.79 9.38 6.93
CA LYS A 270 -8.43 8.87 6.71
C LYS A 270 -8.09 8.88 5.23
N VAL A 271 -6.92 9.40 4.91
CA VAL A 271 -6.37 9.45 3.55
C VAL A 271 -4.97 8.88 3.53
N TRP A 272 -4.75 7.88 2.70
CA TRP A 272 -3.42 7.36 2.38
C TRP A 272 -3.06 7.70 0.94
N ARG A 273 -1.78 8.00 0.68
CA ARG A 273 -1.26 8.13 -0.67
C ARG A 273 -0.42 6.92 -1.04
N LEU A 274 -0.79 6.28 -2.13
CA LEU A 274 -0.03 5.18 -2.73
C LEU A 274 0.40 5.57 -4.14
N LYS A 275 1.44 4.91 -4.65
CA LYS A 275 1.89 4.98 -6.03
C LYS A 275 1.81 3.59 -6.66
N ASN A 276 1.26 3.50 -7.87
CA ASN A 276 1.44 2.33 -8.71
C ASN A 276 2.88 2.34 -9.23
N ALA A 277 3.72 1.50 -8.63
CA ALA A 277 5.13 1.37 -8.97
C ALA A 277 5.39 0.18 -9.90
N GLY A 278 4.33 -0.48 -10.37
CA GLY A 278 4.38 -1.62 -11.26
C GLY A 278 4.34 -1.22 -12.73
N THR A 279 4.03 -2.21 -13.56
CA THR A 279 3.84 -2.08 -15.02
C THR A 279 2.40 -2.36 -15.47
N VAL A 280 1.53 -2.77 -14.54
CA VAL A 280 0.13 -3.10 -14.81
C VAL A 280 -0.78 -2.01 -14.21
N PRO A 281 -1.81 -1.53 -14.94
CA PRO A 281 -2.76 -0.58 -14.38
C PRO A 281 -3.63 -1.22 -13.31
N TRP A 282 -3.84 -0.52 -12.20
CA TRP A 282 -4.82 -0.93 -11.19
C TRP A 282 -6.21 -0.57 -11.69
N LYS A 283 -7.04 -1.57 -12.01
CA LYS A 283 -8.43 -1.38 -12.42
C LYS A 283 -9.37 -2.19 -11.55
N GLY A 284 -10.34 -1.53 -10.92
CA GLY A 284 -11.28 -2.18 -10.00
C GLY A 284 -10.67 -2.68 -8.69
N TYR A 285 -9.50 -2.15 -8.31
CA TYR A 285 -8.86 -2.51 -7.04
C TYR A 285 -9.58 -1.91 -5.84
N SER A 286 -9.47 -2.54 -4.68
CA SER A 286 -10.05 -2.05 -3.42
C SER A 286 -9.12 -2.29 -2.24
N LEU A 287 -9.39 -1.63 -1.11
CA LEU A 287 -8.86 -2.03 0.19
C LEU A 287 -9.94 -2.78 0.96
N HIS A 288 -9.67 -4.04 1.30
CA HIS A 288 -10.53 -4.87 2.13
C HIS A 288 -10.05 -4.88 3.58
N ARG A 289 -10.94 -4.56 4.51
CA ARG A 289 -10.68 -4.59 5.96
C ARG A 289 -10.46 -6.02 6.43
N LEU A 290 -9.37 -6.25 7.17
CA LEU A 290 -9.02 -7.58 7.67
C LEU A 290 -9.72 -7.93 8.99
N ASP A 291 -10.01 -6.92 9.80
CA ASP A 291 -10.52 -7.10 11.16
C ASP A 291 -12.05 -7.14 11.14
N LEU A 292 -12.60 -8.21 10.54
CA LEU A 292 -14.03 -8.49 10.42
C LEU A 292 -14.44 -9.73 11.23
N PRO A 293 -15.66 -9.80 11.80
CA PRO A 293 -16.67 -8.74 11.80
C PRO A 293 -16.29 -7.58 12.74
N GLN A 294 -16.71 -6.36 12.39
CA GLN A 294 -16.45 -5.18 13.21
C GLN A 294 -17.30 -5.23 14.48
N GLN A 295 -16.68 -5.00 15.64
CA GLN A 295 -17.39 -4.94 16.93
C GLN A 295 -17.80 -3.49 17.26
N PRO A 296 -18.89 -3.26 18.03
CA PRO A 296 -19.37 -1.90 18.33
C PRO A 296 -18.39 -1.00 19.10
N ASP A 297 -17.45 -1.61 19.83
CA ASP A 297 -16.40 -0.95 20.61
C ASP A 297 -15.13 -0.67 19.79
N GLN A 298 -15.10 -1.04 18.50
CA GLN A 298 -14.02 -0.73 17.58
C GLN A 298 -14.33 0.49 16.72
N CYS A 299 -13.30 1.07 16.10
CA CYS A 299 -13.51 2.04 15.05
C CYS A 299 -14.23 1.42 13.85
N GLN A 300 -15.29 2.06 13.40
CA GLN A 300 -16.11 1.63 12.26
C GLN A 300 -15.59 2.24 10.97
N THR A 301 -15.59 1.45 9.90
CA THR A 301 -15.31 1.88 8.53
C THR A 301 -16.22 1.12 7.58
N VAL A 302 -16.30 1.54 6.32
CA VAL A 302 -16.73 0.60 5.26
C VAL A 302 -15.75 -0.58 5.19
N SER A 303 -16.24 -1.77 4.82
CA SER A 303 -15.40 -2.98 4.73
C SER A 303 -14.50 -2.96 3.49
N ASP A 304 -15.01 -2.43 2.38
CA ASP A 304 -14.33 -2.36 1.09
C ASP A 304 -14.26 -0.92 0.61
N VAL A 305 -13.04 -0.38 0.55
CA VAL A 305 -12.79 0.99 0.09
C VAL A 305 -12.32 0.92 -1.37
N PRO A 306 -13.09 1.45 -2.34
CA PRO A 306 -12.66 1.42 -3.73
C PRO A 306 -11.41 2.28 -3.96
N ILE A 307 -10.49 1.78 -4.78
CA ILE A 307 -9.31 2.51 -5.24
C ILE A 307 -9.61 2.97 -6.68
N LYS A 308 -9.42 4.26 -6.94
CA LYS A 308 -9.58 4.79 -8.30
C LYS A 308 -8.60 4.11 -9.26
N ASP A 309 -9.02 3.88 -10.49
CA ASP A 309 -8.14 3.33 -11.52
C ASP A 309 -6.85 4.15 -11.61
N THR A 310 -5.70 3.48 -11.56
CA THR A 310 -4.38 4.14 -11.40
C THR A 310 -3.37 3.54 -12.37
N GLN A 311 -2.84 4.35 -13.29
CA GLN A 311 -1.86 3.89 -14.27
C GLN A 311 -0.49 3.64 -13.64
N PRO A 312 0.37 2.81 -14.27
CA PRO A 312 1.78 2.68 -13.88
C PRO A 312 2.47 4.04 -13.74
N GLY A 313 3.12 4.27 -12.60
CA GLY A 313 3.80 5.52 -12.27
C GLY A 313 2.91 6.59 -11.63
N GLU A 314 1.59 6.46 -11.64
CA GLU A 314 0.68 7.43 -11.03
C GLU A 314 0.50 7.22 -9.52
N MET A 315 0.07 8.28 -8.85
CA MET A 315 -0.29 8.28 -7.42
C MET A 315 -1.80 8.37 -7.24
N VAL A 316 -2.29 7.75 -6.17
CA VAL A 316 -3.71 7.75 -5.80
C VAL A 316 -3.86 8.03 -4.30
N ASP A 317 -4.82 8.90 -3.98
CA ASP A 317 -5.27 9.15 -2.62
C ASP A 317 -6.50 8.29 -2.33
N ILE A 318 -6.34 7.32 -1.45
CA ILE A 318 -7.40 6.40 -1.02
C ILE A 318 -8.02 6.95 0.25
N ARG A 319 -9.34 7.11 0.28
CA ARG A 319 -10.08 7.78 1.36
C ARG A 319 -11.07 6.83 2.01
N THR A 320 -11.13 6.83 3.34
CA THR A 320 -12.16 6.13 4.10
C THR A 320 -12.57 6.95 5.32
N ASP A 321 -13.85 6.92 5.65
CA ASP A 321 -14.35 7.55 6.86
C ASP A 321 -14.26 6.57 8.03
N ILE A 322 -13.76 7.07 9.16
CA ILE A 322 -13.59 6.34 10.41
C ILE A 322 -14.54 6.93 11.43
N THR A 323 -15.42 6.11 12.02
CA THR A 323 -16.22 6.51 13.17
C THR A 323 -15.65 5.89 14.45
N THR A 324 -15.22 6.70 15.40
CA THR A 324 -14.66 6.23 16.67
C THR A 324 -15.74 5.67 17.60
N PRO A 325 -15.41 4.65 18.41
CA PRO A 325 -16.32 4.11 19.41
C PRO A 325 -16.63 5.13 20.51
N LYS A 326 -17.59 4.79 21.38
CA LYS A 326 -17.87 5.56 22.61
C LYS A 326 -16.76 5.38 23.65
N THR A 327 -16.17 4.18 23.72
CA THR A 327 -15.19 3.81 24.74
C THR A 327 -13.80 4.33 24.36
N PRO A 328 -13.09 5.01 25.27
CA PRO A 328 -11.70 5.40 25.05
C PRO A 328 -10.79 4.19 24.82
N GLY A 329 -9.73 4.37 24.04
CA GLY A 329 -8.77 3.31 23.76
C GLY A 329 -8.06 3.47 22.41
N LEU A 330 -7.18 2.50 22.10
CA LEU A 330 -6.50 2.45 20.81
C LEU A 330 -7.40 1.80 19.76
N CYS A 331 -7.69 2.52 18.69
CA CYS A 331 -8.17 1.93 17.45
C CYS A 331 -6.99 1.60 16.53
N TYR A 332 -6.84 0.33 16.19
CA TYR A 332 -5.92 -0.15 15.16
C TYR A 332 -6.69 -0.98 14.14
N VAL A 333 -6.71 -0.55 12.89
CA VAL A 333 -7.46 -1.22 11.81
C VAL A 333 -6.55 -1.45 10.62
N ARG A 334 -6.66 -2.63 10.01
CA ARG A 334 -5.82 -3.06 8.89
C ARG A 334 -6.64 -3.38 7.66
N PHE A 335 -6.05 -3.10 6.50
CA PHE A 335 -6.60 -3.34 5.18
C PHE A 335 -5.59 -4.05 4.29
N LYS A 336 -6.07 -4.97 3.46
CA LYS A 336 -5.31 -5.51 2.33
C LYS A 336 -5.88 -5.01 1.02
N MET A 337 -4.99 -4.71 0.09
CA MET A 337 -5.40 -4.36 -1.26
C MET A 337 -5.82 -5.62 -2.02
N MET A 338 -6.98 -5.55 -2.65
CA MET A 338 -7.57 -6.59 -3.48
C MET A 338 -7.54 -6.14 -4.94
N GLU A 339 -7.28 -7.07 -5.85
CA GLU A 339 -7.43 -6.84 -7.29
C GLU A 339 -8.90 -6.98 -7.72
N GLY A 340 -9.22 -6.60 -8.96
CA GLY A 340 -10.60 -6.51 -9.45
C GLY A 340 -11.40 -7.83 -9.42
N SER A 341 -10.72 -8.98 -9.40
CA SER A 341 -11.39 -10.29 -9.22
C SER A 341 -11.61 -10.71 -7.76
N GLY A 342 -11.19 -9.88 -6.79
CA GLY A 342 -11.34 -10.15 -5.36
C GLY A 342 -10.21 -10.99 -4.73
N ARG A 343 -9.10 -11.22 -5.45
CA ARG A 343 -7.87 -11.82 -4.89
C ARG A 343 -7.01 -10.76 -4.18
N VAL A 344 -6.23 -11.18 -3.19
CA VAL A 344 -5.28 -10.26 -2.52
C VAL A 344 -4.19 -9.86 -3.51
N ALA A 345 -4.13 -8.58 -3.87
CA ALA A 345 -3.21 -8.06 -4.88
C ALA A 345 -1.74 -8.18 -4.45
N PHE A 346 -1.45 -7.88 -3.19
CA PHE A 346 -0.08 -7.90 -2.64
C PHE A 346 -0.01 -8.75 -1.36
N PRO A 347 -0.01 -10.09 -1.46
CA PRO A 347 -0.02 -10.97 -0.29
C PRO A 347 1.22 -10.76 0.61
N GLY A 348 2.40 -10.58 0.01
CA GLY A 348 3.64 -10.29 0.72
C GLY A 348 3.84 -8.84 1.17
N GLY A 349 2.97 -7.91 0.77
CA GLY A 349 3.02 -6.51 1.22
C GLY A 349 2.49 -6.33 2.65
N ARG A 350 2.93 -5.30 3.38
CA ARG A 350 2.29 -4.96 4.68
C ARG A 350 0.83 -4.55 4.47
N PRO A 351 -0.10 -4.89 5.39
CA PRO A 351 -1.41 -4.27 5.39
C PRO A 351 -1.30 -2.74 5.52
N LEU A 352 -2.09 -2.02 4.74
CA LEU A 352 -2.32 -0.61 4.99
C LEU A 352 -3.11 -0.48 6.29
N ASN A 353 -2.80 0.48 7.14
CA ASN A 353 -3.42 0.57 8.46
C ASN A 353 -3.54 2.02 8.93
N PHE A 354 -4.29 2.21 10.01
CA PHE A 354 -4.26 3.44 10.80
C PHE A 354 -4.27 3.09 12.29
N GLN A 355 -3.68 3.97 13.09
CA GLN A 355 -3.75 3.96 14.55
C GLN A 355 -4.29 5.29 15.05
N VAL A 356 -5.38 5.29 15.83
CA VAL A 356 -5.89 6.49 16.50
C VAL A 356 -6.17 6.21 17.97
N ILE A 357 -5.96 7.23 18.81
CA ILE A 357 -6.27 7.16 20.25
C ILE A 357 -7.62 7.85 20.45
N VAL A 358 -8.58 7.10 21.00
CA VAL A 358 -9.90 7.63 21.39
C VAL A 358 -9.80 8.08 22.85
N ASP A 359 -10.08 9.35 23.10
CA ASP A 359 -10.02 9.97 24.43
C ASP A 359 -11.39 10.09 25.13
#